data_AF-A0AA95FHK7-F1
#
_entry.id   AF-A0AA95FHK7-F1
#
_cell.length_a   1.000
_cell.length_b   1.000
_cell.length_c   1.000
_cell.angle_alpha   90.00
_cell.angle_beta   90.00
_cell.angle_gamma   90.00
#
_symmetry.space_group_name_H-M   'P 1'
#
loop_
_entity.id
_entity.type
_entity.pdbx_description
1 polymer ?
#
loop_
_entity_poly.entity_id
_entity_poly.type
_entity_poly.pdbx_seq_one_letter_code
_entity_poly.pdbx_strand_id
1 'polypeptide(L)'
;MRIIKAICNSDDVEIIWKYPKIDNCLGFAIQREKEVNGTSQLSWVKSSVGFEDEPHIDFEMKNTTLWPIQKYMWTDYLVDSGDTVRYRVIPMIDQENNLVQDGNNISDWSNWVTLKAKPTDAFFNRGLVSSQFVSRKLINLPEKERKKTLDQHLNNEKSPLRKLMGGELLNAIYRFLDEPCINGNEDIHLFAALYELNDAVLIKKLNAIGKRANIILANGAFGDKDLDPQKENADKLDKTNLIRRIVRSPHFAHNKFAILAKKNGENYEPYKVLMGSTNWTHNGLFTQVNNAVVIEDKEVSDYYFQEWQKIKEDCDQNGIGLYGQAFKAFNATPKSNKTGKIETWFTPTKKAADMEEAMQLIDNAKDGILFLMFKPGNLKSAVLYHKIYERAKEENAPLIHGVINTDPGGKDDPTIQFVDKGKKQSGSFLFATTPENLKEDFGFWKKELPKPSVTIHSKIVLIDPFGDNPILITGSHNMGLKASGSNDDNLNIIRDNPELCQSYAVHMLAIYHHFRSRFYRSKKGAKWKGLIREDRWQSWYDGGSYKKELDFWMKSNPK
;
A
#
# COMPACT_ATOMS: atom_id res chain seq x y z
N MET A 1 -21.29 22.89 12.56
CA MET A 1 -20.13 23.45 11.84
C MET A 1 -19.96 22.66 10.55
N ARG A 2 -19.75 23.34 9.42
CA ARG A 2 -19.46 22.72 8.12
C ARG A 2 -17.93 22.68 7.98
N ILE A 3 -17.35 21.50 7.80
CA ILE A 3 -15.88 21.34 7.73
C ILE A 3 -15.57 20.42 6.56
N ILE A 4 -14.52 20.70 5.80
CA ILE A 4 -14.02 19.84 4.75
C ILE A 4 -12.48 19.82 4.76
N LYS A 5 -11.90 18.66 4.47
CA LYS A 5 -10.46 18.42 4.42
C LYS A 5 -10.15 17.48 3.25
N ALA A 6 -8.99 17.68 2.62
CA ALA A 6 -8.42 16.76 1.65
C ALA A 6 -7.07 16.23 2.15
N ILE A 7 -6.83 14.93 1.98
CA ILE A 7 -5.57 14.25 2.28
C ILE A 7 -5.22 13.39 1.07
N CYS A 8 -3.96 13.38 0.63
CA CYS A 8 -3.57 12.62 -0.56
C CYS A 8 -2.37 11.71 -0.30
N ASN A 9 -2.25 10.71 -1.16
CA ASN A 9 -0.97 10.08 -1.47
C ASN A 9 -0.55 10.50 -2.89
N SER A 10 0.34 9.74 -3.54
CA SER A 10 0.78 10.00 -4.92
C SER A 10 -0.24 9.66 -6.01
N ASP A 11 -1.33 8.98 -5.69
CA ASP A 11 -2.25 8.38 -6.66
C ASP A 11 -3.71 8.83 -6.46
N ASP A 12 -4.14 9.06 -5.22
CA ASP A 12 -5.52 9.25 -4.82
C ASP A 12 -5.64 10.40 -3.80
N VAL A 13 -6.81 11.04 -3.77
CA VAL A 13 -7.17 12.02 -2.74
C VAL A 13 -8.39 11.53 -1.96
N GLU A 14 -8.25 11.43 -0.64
CA GLU A 14 -9.37 11.24 0.27
C GLU A 14 -9.94 12.59 0.71
N ILE A 15 -11.25 12.75 0.50
CA ILE A 15 -12.02 13.94 0.82
C ILE A 15 -12.94 13.60 1.98
N ILE A 16 -12.86 14.36 3.07
CA ILE A 16 -13.66 14.13 4.27
C ILE A 16 -14.38 15.42 4.63
N TRP A 17 -15.67 15.33 4.95
CA TRP A 17 -16.47 16.48 5.36
C TRP A 17 -17.42 16.15 6.51
N LYS A 18 -17.80 17.18 7.27
CA LYS A 18 -18.77 17.07 8.36
C LYS A 18 -19.80 18.18 8.27
N TYR A 19 -21.05 17.82 8.45
CA TYR A 19 -22.20 18.71 8.28
C TYR A 19 -23.22 18.48 9.40
N PRO A 20 -23.99 19.51 9.80
CA PRO A 20 -25.27 19.31 10.45
C PRO A 20 -26.19 18.48 9.55
N LYS A 21 -27.17 17.79 10.14
CA LYS A 21 -28.21 17.11 9.37
C LYS A 21 -28.93 18.12 8.47
N ILE A 22 -29.12 17.75 7.21
CA ILE A 22 -29.86 18.54 6.22
C ILE A 22 -31.11 17.76 5.83
N ASP A 23 -32.29 18.38 5.99
CA ASP A 23 -33.56 17.77 5.61
C ASP A 23 -33.62 17.54 4.09
N ASN A 24 -34.18 16.40 3.68
CA ASN A 24 -34.33 16.00 2.28
C ASN A 24 -32.99 15.88 1.51
N CYS A 25 -31.85 15.79 2.20
CA CYS A 25 -30.55 15.64 1.57
C CYS A 25 -30.37 14.23 0.97
N LEU A 26 -30.36 14.16 -0.36
CA LEU A 26 -30.14 12.94 -1.13
C LEU A 26 -28.65 12.59 -1.27
N GLY A 27 -27.75 13.45 -0.81
CA GLY A 27 -26.30 13.23 -0.76
C GLY A 27 -25.53 14.51 -1.10
N PHE A 28 -24.24 14.37 -1.40
CA PHE A 28 -23.37 15.50 -1.72
C PHE A 28 -22.82 15.43 -3.13
N ALA A 29 -22.92 16.53 -3.87
CA ALA A 29 -22.11 16.79 -5.04
C ALA A 29 -20.73 17.29 -4.61
N ILE A 30 -19.68 16.84 -5.28
CA ILE A 30 -18.30 17.25 -4.99
C ILE A 30 -17.76 18.01 -6.19
N GLN A 31 -17.44 19.28 -5.97
CA GLN A 31 -16.75 20.11 -6.95
C GLN A 31 -15.25 20.07 -6.67
N ARG A 32 -14.46 19.85 -7.73
CA ARG A 32 -13.01 19.84 -7.71
C ARG A 32 -12.49 21.09 -8.42
N GLU A 33 -11.56 21.78 -7.78
CA GLU A 33 -10.72 22.78 -8.40
C GLU A 33 -9.32 22.21 -8.59
N LYS A 34 -8.80 22.32 -9.81
CA LYS A 34 -7.45 21.88 -10.18
C LYS A 34 -6.64 23.08 -10.65
N GLU A 35 -5.42 23.19 -10.16
CA GLU A 35 -4.46 24.19 -10.64
C GLU A 35 -3.81 23.71 -11.96
N VAL A 36 -3.90 24.55 -13.00
CA VAL A 36 -3.33 24.28 -14.32
C VAL A 36 -2.64 25.56 -14.81
N ASN A 37 -1.31 25.56 -14.91
CA ASN A 37 -0.51 26.70 -15.38
C ASN A 37 -0.84 28.03 -14.67
N GLY A 38 -1.06 27.99 -13.34
CA GLY A 38 -1.43 29.16 -12.55
C GLY A 38 -2.90 29.61 -12.69
N THR A 39 -3.72 28.85 -13.42
CA THR A 39 -5.18 29.08 -13.54
C THR A 39 -5.97 27.97 -12.85
N SER A 40 -7.19 28.28 -12.42
CA SER A 40 -8.07 27.30 -11.76
C SER A 40 -9.08 26.72 -12.75
N GLN A 41 -9.12 25.38 -12.82
CA GLN A 41 -10.10 24.63 -13.59
C GLN A 41 -11.09 23.93 -12.66
N LEU A 42 -12.36 24.28 -12.79
CA LEU A 42 -13.45 23.63 -12.04
C LEU A 42 -14.01 22.42 -12.80
N SER A 43 -14.27 21.35 -12.06
CA SER A 43 -14.90 20.13 -12.58
C SER A 43 -15.73 19.45 -11.50
N TRP A 44 -16.66 18.58 -11.90
CA TRP A 44 -17.42 17.76 -10.97
C TRP A 44 -16.78 16.39 -10.83
N VAL A 45 -16.59 15.92 -9.59
CA VAL A 45 -16.20 14.53 -9.33
C VAL A 45 -17.31 13.61 -9.84
N LYS A 46 -16.92 12.43 -10.33
CA LYS A 46 -17.85 11.43 -10.87
C LYS A 46 -18.00 10.25 -9.93
N SER A 47 -19.21 9.68 -9.91
CA SER A 47 -19.56 8.44 -9.20
C SER A 47 -20.00 7.38 -10.20
N SER A 48 -19.81 6.11 -9.86
CA SER A 48 -20.31 4.95 -10.62
C SER A 48 -21.54 4.31 -9.99
N VAL A 49 -22.14 4.95 -8.97
CA VAL A 49 -23.31 4.44 -8.25
C VAL A 49 -24.45 5.42 -8.42
N GLY A 50 -25.51 5.00 -9.10
CA GLY A 50 -26.75 5.76 -9.25
C GLY A 50 -27.84 5.40 -8.23
N PHE A 51 -29.00 6.05 -8.35
CA PHE A 51 -30.18 5.72 -7.54
C PHE A 51 -30.72 4.33 -7.88
N GLU A 52 -31.31 3.66 -6.89
CA GLU A 52 -31.78 2.27 -7.01
C GLU A 52 -32.96 2.09 -7.98
N ASP A 53 -33.61 3.18 -8.37
CA ASP A 53 -34.75 3.23 -9.30
C ASP A 53 -34.35 3.64 -10.73
N GLU A 54 -33.07 3.92 -10.98
CA GLU A 54 -32.58 4.31 -12.31
C GLU A 54 -32.04 3.12 -13.11
N PRO A 55 -32.18 3.12 -14.46
CA PRO A 55 -31.48 2.16 -15.29
C PRO A 55 -29.96 2.38 -15.21
N HIS A 56 -29.21 1.29 -15.31
CA HIS A 56 -27.75 1.31 -15.20
C HIS A 56 -27.08 0.87 -16.49
N ILE A 57 -26.04 1.59 -16.90
CA ILE A 57 -25.17 1.25 -18.02
C ILE A 57 -23.79 0.85 -17.48
N ASP A 58 -23.19 -0.18 -18.08
CA ASP A 58 -21.87 -0.68 -17.69
C ASP A 58 -20.79 0.41 -17.72
N PHE A 59 -19.99 0.49 -16.64
CA PHE A 59 -18.91 1.49 -16.47
C PHE A 59 -19.34 2.95 -16.58
N GLU A 60 -20.66 3.22 -16.58
CA GLU A 60 -21.15 4.57 -16.59
C GLU A 60 -20.70 5.28 -15.32
N MET A 61 -20.26 6.53 -15.49
CA MET A 61 -20.05 7.42 -14.37
C MET A 61 -20.73 8.74 -14.68
N LYS A 62 -21.56 9.20 -13.77
CA LYS A 62 -22.17 10.53 -13.84
C LYS A 62 -21.51 11.47 -12.84
N ASN A 63 -21.62 12.76 -13.10
CA ASN A 63 -21.21 13.77 -12.14
C ASN A 63 -21.98 13.56 -10.83
N THR A 64 -21.36 13.89 -9.71
CA THR A 64 -21.98 13.78 -8.38
C THR A 64 -23.16 14.75 -8.18
N THR A 65 -23.40 15.67 -9.13
CA THR A 65 -24.64 16.45 -9.22
C THR A 65 -25.85 15.64 -9.71
N LEU A 66 -25.62 14.50 -10.35
CA LEU A 66 -26.66 13.57 -10.79
C LEU A 66 -26.68 12.33 -9.90
N TRP A 67 -25.50 11.84 -9.51
CA TRP A 67 -25.32 10.68 -8.64
C TRP A 67 -24.56 11.08 -7.36
N PRO A 68 -25.27 11.70 -6.39
CA PRO A 68 -24.64 12.28 -5.21
C PRO A 68 -24.06 11.24 -4.26
N ILE A 69 -23.09 11.67 -3.46
CA ILE A 69 -22.43 10.80 -2.49
C ILE A 69 -23.22 10.76 -1.18
N GLN A 70 -23.78 9.60 -0.82
CA GLN A 70 -24.46 9.35 0.45
C GLN A 70 -23.50 8.88 1.55
N LYS A 71 -22.43 9.66 1.73
CA LYS A 71 -21.38 9.46 2.73
C LYS A 71 -20.82 10.82 3.14
N TYR A 72 -19.95 10.81 4.14
CA TYR A 72 -19.15 11.98 4.56
C TYR A 72 -17.67 11.86 4.18
N MET A 73 -17.34 10.86 3.37
CA MET A 73 -16.00 10.52 2.94
C MET A 73 -16.03 9.97 1.52
N TRP A 74 -15.07 10.37 0.69
CA TRP A 74 -14.95 9.94 -0.70
C TRP A 74 -13.52 10.02 -1.20
N THR A 75 -13.06 8.97 -1.88
CA THR A 75 -11.79 8.97 -2.59
C THR A 75 -11.98 9.40 -4.05
N ASP A 76 -11.30 10.47 -4.47
CA ASP A 76 -11.20 10.84 -5.88
C ASP A 76 -10.06 10.06 -6.55
N TYR A 77 -10.45 9.06 -7.34
CA TYR A 77 -9.55 8.21 -8.15
C TYR A 77 -9.27 8.79 -9.56
N LEU A 78 -9.77 10.00 -9.86
CA LEU A 78 -9.73 10.60 -11.21
C LEU A 78 -8.80 11.82 -11.28
N VAL A 79 -7.83 11.87 -10.39
CA VAL A 79 -6.69 12.80 -10.40
C VAL A 79 -5.43 12.05 -10.79
N ASP A 80 -4.46 12.77 -11.36
CA ASP A 80 -3.20 12.19 -11.79
C ASP A 80 -2.03 12.63 -10.88
N SER A 81 -0.98 11.81 -10.83
CA SER A 81 0.28 12.18 -10.19
C SER A 81 0.82 13.49 -10.80
N GLY A 82 1.14 14.44 -9.93
CA GLY A 82 1.54 15.81 -10.25
C GLY A 82 0.43 16.85 -10.09
N ASP A 83 -0.84 16.44 -10.00
CA ASP A 83 -1.96 17.37 -9.88
C ASP A 83 -1.99 18.07 -8.51
N THR A 84 -2.29 19.36 -8.52
CA THR A 84 -2.63 20.14 -7.32
C THR A 84 -4.13 20.45 -7.34
N VAL A 85 -4.86 19.99 -6.31
CA VAL A 85 -6.32 20.03 -6.26
C VAL A 85 -6.86 20.43 -4.89
N ARG A 86 -8.07 20.98 -4.86
CA ARG A 86 -8.89 21.14 -3.66
C ARG A 86 -10.37 20.92 -4.00
N TYR A 87 -11.19 20.77 -2.97
CA TYR A 87 -12.57 20.32 -3.11
C TYR A 87 -13.53 21.16 -2.29
N ARG A 88 -14.78 21.23 -2.72
CA ARG A 88 -15.91 21.66 -1.89
C ARG A 88 -17.11 20.75 -2.15
N VAL A 89 -17.98 20.63 -1.17
CA VAL A 89 -19.20 19.84 -1.28
C VAL A 89 -20.43 20.73 -1.29
N ILE A 90 -21.43 20.31 -2.07
CA ILE A 90 -22.72 20.96 -2.20
C ILE A 90 -23.78 19.90 -1.89
N PRO A 91 -24.64 20.10 -0.88
CA PRO A 91 -25.75 19.19 -0.63
C PRO A 91 -26.69 19.16 -1.84
N MET A 92 -27.12 17.96 -2.20
CA MET A 92 -28.14 17.73 -3.20
C MET A 92 -29.42 17.35 -2.46
N ILE A 93 -30.45 18.17 -2.56
CA ILE A 93 -31.71 18.00 -1.85
C ILE A 93 -32.83 17.60 -2.81
N ASP A 94 -33.83 16.91 -2.27
CA ASP A 94 -35.10 16.76 -2.95
C ASP A 94 -35.95 18.04 -2.76
N GLN A 95 -36.29 18.67 -3.88
CA GLN A 95 -37.25 19.75 -3.94
C GLN A 95 -38.32 19.40 -4.99
N GLU A 96 -39.53 19.10 -4.52
CA GLU A 96 -40.67 18.73 -5.37
C GLU A 96 -40.39 17.53 -6.30
N ASN A 97 -39.74 16.48 -5.76
CA ASN A 97 -39.28 15.28 -6.49
C ASN A 97 -38.16 15.56 -7.51
N ASN A 98 -37.44 16.67 -7.37
CA ASN A 98 -36.30 17.01 -8.21
C ASN A 98 -35.02 17.09 -7.38
N LEU A 99 -33.93 16.54 -7.93
CA LEU A 99 -32.60 16.64 -7.35
C LEU A 99 -32.02 18.04 -7.64
N VAL A 100 -31.91 18.89 -6.62
CA VAL A 100 -31.47 20.29 -6.75
C VAL A 100 -30.28 20.56 -5.84
N GLN A 101 -29.37 21.45 -6.27
CA GLN A 101 -28.27 21.94 -5.44
C GLN A 101 -28.78 22.89 -4.36
N ASP A 102 -28.45 22.61 -3.10
CA ASP A 102 -28.72 23.54 -2.01
C ASP A 102 -27.60 24.61 -1.92
N GLY A 103 -27.83 25.71 -2.64
CA GLY A 103 -26.89 26.83 -2.72
C GLY A 103 -26.60 27.52 -1.37
N ASN A 104 -27.49 27.39 -0.38
CA ASN A 104 -27.33 28.03 0.93
C ASN A 104 -26.46 27.19 1.89
N ASN A 105 -26.25 25.91 1.57
CA ASN A 105 -25.50 24.96 2.39
C ASN A 105 -24.18 24.49 1.76
N ILE A 106 -23.63 25.24 0.80
CA ILE A 106 -22.30 24.98 0.22
C ILE A 106 -21.21 25.03 1.30
N SER A 107 -20.21 24.14 1.22
CA SER A 107 -19.03 24.19 2.09
C SER A 107 -18.03 25.25 1.62
N ASP A 108 -17.15 25.66 2.53
CA ASP A 108 -15.88 26.26 2.11
C ASP A 108 -15.06 25.27 1.27
N TRP A 109 -14.00 25.77 0.65
CA TRP A 109 -13.01 24.92 0.00
C TRP A 109 -12.13 24.21 1.03
N SER A 110 -11.73 22.98 0.72
CA SER A 110 -10.70 22.25 1.47
C SER A 110 -9.33 22.91 1.32
N ASN A 111 -8.37 22.44 2.11
CA ASN A 111 -6.95 22.67 1.82
C ASN A 111 -6.59 22.16 0.42
N TRP A 112 -5.59 22.80 -0.19
CA TRP A 112 -4.91 22.28 -1.37
C TRP A 112 -4.08 21.05 -1.01
N VAL A 113 -4.04 20.09 -1.93
CA VAL A 113 -3.17 18.92 -1.88
C VAL A 113 -2.51 18.72 -3.24
N THR A 114 -1.26 18.26 -3.24
CA THR A 114 -0.51 17.95 -4.47
C THR A 114 -0.15 16.47 -4.48
N LEU A 115 -0.63 15.74 -5.48
CA LEU A 115 -0.39 14.30 -5.62
C LEU A 115 1.02 14.04 -6.17
N LYS A 116 2.04 14.25 -5.35
CA LYS A 116 3.43 14.05 -5.79
C LYS A 116 4.19 13.33 -4.71
N ALA A 117 4.86 12.25 -5.10
CA ALA A 117 5.84 11.62 -4.23
C ALA A 117 7.10 12.51 -4.13
N LYS A 118 7.43 12.95 -2.93
CA LYS A 118 8.69 13.55 -2.53
C LYS A 118 9.76 12.45 -2.34
N PRO A 119 11.05 12.78 -2.41
CA PRO A 119 12.14 11.81 -2.22
C PRO A 119 12.12 11.06 -0.87
N THR A 120 11.41 11.56 0.14
CA THR A 120 11.25 10.96 1.48
C THR A 120 9.91 10.21 1.66
N ASP A 121 9.19 9.95 0.57
CA ASP A 121 7.80 9.50 0.64
C ASP A 121 7.60 7.99 0.59
N ALA A 122 6.34 7.61 0.79
CA ALA A 122 5.80 6.31 0.47
C ALA A 122 5.53 6.20 -1.04
N PHE A 123 5.91 5.07 -1.62
CA PHE A 123 5.63 4.76 -3.02
C PHE A 123 4.81 3.47 -3.09
N PHE A 124 3.77 3.51 -3.91
CA PHE A 124 2.82 2.41 -4.04
C PHE A 124 2.68 1.97 -5.49
N ASN A 125 2.39 0.69 -5.69
CA ASN A 125 1.92 0.17 -6.97
C ASN A 125 0.40 0.01 -6.96
N ARG A 126 -0.19 -0.22 -8.13
CA ARG A 126 -1.63 -0.51 -8.28
C ARG A 126 -1.87 -2.01 -8.46
N GLY A 127 -1.45 -2.81 -7.49
CA GLY A 127 -1.47 -4.28 -7.55
C GLY A 127 -2.84 -4.96 -7.49
N LEU A 128 -3.96 -4.22 -7.43
CA LEU A 128 -5.31 -4.78 -7.37
C LEU A 128 -5.85 -5.16 -8.76
N VAL A 129 -5.34 -6.26 -9.30
CA VAL A 129 -5.68 -6.77 -10.65
C VAL A 129 -7.17 -7.05 -10.81
N SER A 130 -7.79 -7.68 -9.82
CA SER A 130 -9.24 -7.97 -9.80
C SER A 130 -10.02 -6.73 -9.36
N SER A 131 -10.06 -5.70 -10.22
CA SER A 131 -10.80 -4.47 -9.97
C SER A 131 -11.52 -3.94 -11.21
N GLN A 132 -12.65 -3.27 -11.01
CA GLN A 132 -13.38 -2.56 -12.07
C GLN A 132 -12.49 -1.57 -12.83
N PHE A 133 -11.54 -0.93 -12.15
CA PHE A 133 -10.58 -0.01 -12.76
C PHE A 133 -9.73 -0.72 -13.84
N VAL A 134 -9.15 -1.89 -13.52
CA VAL A 134 -8.34 -2.67 -14.46
C VAL A 134 -9.22 -3.20 -15.60
N SER A 135 -10.38 -3.78 -15.30
CA SER A 135 -11.32 -4.24 -16.32
C SER A 135 -11.73 -3.12 -17.29
N ARG A 136 -12.05 -1.95 -16.76
CA ARG A 136 -12.42 -0.78 -17.56
C ARG A 136 -11.27 -0.30 -18.44
N LYS A 137 -10.05 -0.27 -17.91
CA LYS A 137 -8.87 0.12 -18.72
C LYS A 137 -8.64 -0.86 -19.85
N LEU A 138 -8.72 -2.16 -19.61
CA LEU A 138 -8.53 -3.20 -20.62
C LEU A 138 -9.59 -3.15 -21.73
N ILE A 139 -10.88 -2.99 -21.39
CA ILE A 139 -11.96 -2.89 -22.38
C ILE A 139 -11.85 -1.64 -23.25
N ASN A 140 -11.33 -0.54 -22.71
CA ASN A 140 -11.17 0.73 -23.44
C ASN A 140 -9.87 0.84 -24.23
N LEU A 141 -9.01 -0.19 -24.22
CA LEU A 141 -7.84 -0.21 -25.09
C LEU A 141 -8.23 -0.31 -26.57
N PRO A 142 -7.41 0.19 -27.51
CA PRO A 142 -7.58 -0.09 -28.94
C PRO A 142 -7.67 -1.59 -29.23
N GLU A 143 -8.42 -2.00 -30.26
CA GLU A 143 -8.73 -3.42 -30.52
C GLU A 143 -7.49 -4.32 -30.59
N LYS A 144 -6.44 -3.87 -31.28
CA LYS A 144 -5.17 -4.61 -31.39
C LYS A 144 -4.51 -4.85 -30.03
N GLU A 145 -4.66 -3.92 -29.10
CA GLU A 145 -4.10 -4.00 -27.75
C GLU A 145 -4.98 -4.85 -26.81
N ARG A 146 -6.30 -4.94 -27.06
CA ARG A 146 -7.22 -5.81 -26.29
C ARG A 146 -6.95 -7.31 -26.47
N LYS A 147 -6.33 -7.70 -27.57
CA LYS A 147 -5.98 -9.12 -27.85
C LYS A 147 -4.80 -9.61 -27.00
N LYS A 148 -4.03 -8.70 -26.40
CA LYS A 148 -2.90 -9.06 -25.55
C LYS A 148 -3.36 -9.41 -24.13
N THR A 149 -2.70 -10.37 -23.51
CA THR A 149 -2.91 -10.65 -22.08
C THR A 149 -2.39 -9.50 -21.22
N LEU A 150 -2.86 -9.41 -19.97
CA LEU A 150 -2.32 -8.43 -19.02
C LEU A 150 -0.79 -8.60 -18.87
N ASP A 151 -0.29 -9.83 -18.81
CA ASP A 151 1.15 -10.09 -18.71
C ASP A 151 1.94 -9.59 -19.92
N GLN A 152 1.40 -9.72 -21.13
CA GLN A 152 2.04 -9.17 -22.33
C GLN A 152 2.12 -7.64 -22.29
N HIS A 153 1.12 -6.98 -21.72
CA HIS A 153 1.17 -5.54 -21.48
C HIS A 153 2.21 -5.16 -20.45
N LEU A 154 2.21 -5.85 -19.32
CA LEU A 154 3.11 -5.55 -18.18
C LEU A 154 4.58 -5.83 -18.50
N ASN A 155 4.87 -6.82 -19.35
CA ASN A 155 6.23 -7.12 -19.82
C ASN A 155 6.73 -6.14 -20.90
N ASN A 156 5.85 -5.30 -21.47
CA ASN A 156 6.24 -4.29 -22.45
C ASN A 156 6.61 -2.98 -21.74
N GLU A 157 7.90 -2.61 -21.80
CA GLU A 157 8.44 -1.36 -21.22
C GLU A 157 7.68 -0.10 -21.67
N LYS A 158 7.13 -0.11 -22.89
CA LYS A 158 6.41 1.02 -23.48
C LYS A 158 4.90 1.00 -23.21
N SER A 159 4.38 -0.02 -22.52
CA SER A 159 2.95 -0.12 -22.27
C SER A 159 2.50 0.90 -21.23
N PRO A 160 1.45 1.70 -21.50
CA PRO A 160 0.87 2.58 -20.48
C PRO A 160 0.29 1.78 -19.31
N LEU A 161 -0.12 0.51 -19.51
CA LEU A 161 -0.59 -0.35 -18.42
C LEU A 161 0.55 -0.73 -17.46
N ARG A 162 1.77 -0.93 -17.96
CA ARG A 162 2.93 -1.18 -17.09
C ARG A 162 3.18 0.00 -16.15
N LYS A 163 3.20 1.22 -16.69
CA LYS A 163 3.35 2.44 -15.89
C LYS A 163 2.19 2.61 -14.91
N LEU A 164 0.97 2.37 -15.37
CA LEU A 164 -0.24 2.51 -14.55
C LEU A 164 -0.26 1.54 -13.36
N MET A 165 0.03 0.26 -13.62
CA MET A 165 0.02 -0.80 -12.61
C MET A 165 1.24 -0.72 -11.70
N GLY A 166 2.39 -0.30 -12.22
CA GLY A 166 3.61 -0.08 -11.44
C GLY A 166 3.53 1.11 -10.50
N GLY A 167 2.65 2.08 -10.78
CA GLY A 167 2.43 3.27 -9.95
C GLY A 167 3.70 4.10 -9.76
N GLU A 168 3.70 4.96 -8.73
CA GLU A 168 4.92 5.68 -8.35
C GLU A 168 6.01 4.77 -7.77
N LEU A 169 5.66 3.56 -7.30
CA LEU A 169 6.65 2.57 -6.87
C LEU A 169 7.63 2.19 -7.98
N LEU A 170 7.13 1.88 -9.18
CA LEU A 170 7.99 1.57 -10.32
C LEU A 170 8.87 2.77 -10.68
N ASN A 171 8.29 3.98 -10.67
CA ASN A 171 9.02 5.20 -10.98
C ASN A 171 10.13 5.47 -9.95
N ALA A 172 9.89 5.21 -8.66
CA ALA A 172 10.89 5.34 -7.61
C ALA A 172 12.06 4.38 -7.81
N ILE A 173 11.79 3.11 -8.11
CA ILE A 173 12.83 2.12 -8.43
C ILE A 173 13.61 2.55 -9.66
N TYR A 174 12.94 3.04 -10.71
CA TYR A 174 13.62 3.53 -11.91
C TYR A 174 14.53 4.72 -11.59
N ARG A 175 14.04 5.73 -10.86
CA ARG A 175 14.86 6.88 -10.43
C ARG A 175 16.10 6.42 -9.65
N PHE A 176 15.93 5.46 -8.74
CA PHE A 176 17.02 4.90 -7.94
C PHE A 176 18.09 4.20 -8.80
N LEU A 177 17.67 3.45 -9.83
CA LEU A 177 18.57 2.75 -10.75
C LEU A 177 19.19 3.68 -11.82
N ASP A 178 18.50 4.76 -12.17
CA ASP A 178 18.94 5.72 -13.17
C ASP A 178 19.96 6.72 -12.58
N GLU A 179 19.92 7.01 -11.27
CA GLU A 179 20.80 7.98 -10.61
C GLU A 179 22.31 7.71 -10.83
N PRO A 180 22.83 6.47 -10.70
CA PRO A 180 24.23 6.18 -11.04
C PRO A 180 24.57 6.32 -12.53
N CYS A 181 23.56 6.36 -13.41
CA CYS A 181 23.75 6.44 -14.87
C CYS A 181 23.72 7.90 -15.39
N ILE A 182 23.47 8.89 -14.52
CA ILE A 182 23.50 10.31 -14.88
C ILE A 182 24.96 10.75 -15.07
N ASN A 183 25.24 11.55 -16.10
CA ASN A 183 26.57 12.14 -16.32
C ASN A 183 27.01 12.96 -15.10
N GLY A 184 28.22 12.73 -14.61
CA GLY A 184 28.73 13.36 -13.38
C GLY A 184 28.48 12.54 -12.10
N ASN A 185 27.82 11.39 -12.19
CA ASN A 185 27.59 10.46 -11.08
C ASN A 185 28.42 9.16 -11.23
N GLU A 186 29.59 9.24 -11.84
CA GLU A 186 30.47 8.09 -12.06
C GLU A 186 31.00 7.48 -10.75
N ASP A 187 31.04 8.26 -9.68
CA ASP A 187 31.40 7.84 -8.32
C ASP A 187 30.25 7.17 -7.56
N ILE A 188 29.01 7.21 -8.07
CA ILE A 188 27.85 6.63 -7.40
C ILE A 188 27.78 5.13 -7.69
N HIS A 189 27.68 4.33 -6.63
CA HIS A 189 27.55 2.89 -6.66
C HIS A 189 26.21 2.46 -6.06
N LEU A 190 25.66 1.39 -6.61
CA LEU A 190 24.44 0.75 -6.11
C LEU A 190 24.82 -0.52 -5.34
N PHE A 191 24.24 -0.70 -4.15
CA PHE A 191 24.34 -1.93 -3.36
C PHE A 191 22.93 -2.46 -3.10
N ALA A 192 22.58 -3.65 -3.60
CA ALA A 192 21.25 -4.20 -3.46
C ALA A 192 21.27 -5.60 -2.82
N ALA A 193 20.28 -5.88 -1.97
CA ALA A 193 19.96 -7.22 -1.48
C ALA A 193 18.53 -7.55 -1.89
N LEU A 194 18.39 -8.53 -2.79
CA LEU A 194 17.14 -8.85 -3.47
C LEU A 194 16.76 -10.32 -3.22
N TYR A 195 15.57 -10.54 -2.67
CA TYR A 195 15.00 -11.87 -2.52
C TYR A 195 14.72 -12.54 -3.88
N GLU A 196 14.09 -11.81 -4.79
CA GLU A 196 13.74 -12.27 -6.14
C GLU A 196 13.86 -11.12 -7.14
N LEU A 197 14.28 -11.46 -8.36
CA LEU A 197 14.42 -10.56 -9.50
C LEU A 197 14.02 -11.32 -10.77
N ASN A 198 13.02 -10.82 -11.50
CA ASN A 198 12.71 -11.36 -12.83
C ASN A 198 12.17 -10.32 -13.82
N ASP A 199 12.10 -9.04 -13.42
CA ASP A 199 11.67 -7.98 -14.32
C ASP A 199 12.80 -7.62 -15.31
N ALA A 200 12.53 -7.80 -16.60
CA ALA A 200 13.53 -7.60 -17.64
C ALA A 200 14.03 -6.14 -17.74
N VAL A 201 13.19 -5.16 -17.41
CA VAL A 201 13.60 -3.74 -17.43
C VAL A 201 14.51 -3.43 -16.26
N LEU A 202 14.22 -3.95 -15.07
CA LEU A 202 15.10 -3.80 -13.91
C LEU A 202 16.44 -4.50 -14.13
N ILE A 203 16.47 -5.72 -14.68
CA ILE A 203 17.71 -6.41 -15.05
C ILE A 203 18.53 -5.57 -16.05
N LYS A 204 17.88 -5.03 -17.09
CA LYS A 204 18.52 -4.16 -18.08
C LYS A 204 19.13 -2.91 -17.44
N LYS A 205 18.40 -2.24 -16.53
CA LYS A 205 18.89 -1.06 -15.80
C LYS A 205 20.07 -1.39 -14.89
N LEU A 206 20.02 -2.50 -14.15
CA LEU A 206 21.14 -2.98 -13.33
C LEU A 206 22.39 -3.24 -14.18
N ASN A 207 22.25 -3.91 -15.32
CA ASN A 207 23.35 -4.13 -16.26
C ASN A 207 23.88 -2.85 -16.90
N ALA A 208 23.08 -1.79 -17.00
CA ALA A 208 23.52 -0.48 -17.50
C ALA A 208 24.42 0.25 -16.50
N ILE A 209 24.20 0.07 -15.19
CA ILE A 209 25.11 0.57 -14.14
C ILE A 209 26.47 -0.16 -14.21
N GLY A 210 26.49 -1.42 -14.66
CA GLY A 210 27.69 -2.22 -14.83
C GLY A 210 28.32 -2.64 -13.50
N LYS A 211 29.66 -2.64 -13.40
CA LYS A 211 30.38 -3.09 -12.20
C LYS A 211 30.18 -2.22 -10.95
N ARG A 212 29.53 -1.06 -11.09
CA ARG A 212 29.09 -0.23 -9.96
C ARG A 212 27.79 -0.72 -9.30
N ALA A 213 27.07 -1.66 -9.93
CA ALA A 213 25.95 -2.36 -9.32
C ALA A 213 26.45 -3.61 -8.59
N ASN A 214 26.41 -3.56 -7.26
CA ASN A 214 26.81 -4.62 -6.33
C ASN A 214 25.55 -5.30 -5.80
N ILE A 215 25.27 -6.50 -6.28
CA ILE A 215 23.98 -7.16 -6.07
C ILE A 215 24.20 -8.44 -5.28
N ILE A 216 23.50 -8.57 -4.16
CA ILE A 216 23.25 -9.86 -3.51
C ILE A 216 21.87 -10.31 -3.97
N LEU A 217 21.81 -11.38 -4.77
CA LEU A 217 20.55 -11.98 -5.18
C LEU A 217 20.39 -13.32 -4.45
N ALA A 218 19.27 -13.49 -3.77
CA ALA A 218 18.93 -14.74 -3.11
C ALA A 218 18.45 -15.80 -4.11
N ASN A 219 18.18 -17.00 -3.60
CA ASN A 219 17.52 -18.07 -4.35
C ASN A 219 15.97 -17.95 -4.40
N GLY A 220 15.38 -16.92 -3.79
CA GLY A 220 13.93 -16.70 -3.82
C GLY A 220 13.12 -17.76 -3.07
N ALA A 221 11.85 -17.94 -3.44
CA ALA A 221 11.01 -19.00 -2.89
C ALA A 221 11.37 -20.36 -3.51
N PHE A 222 12.12 -21.19 -2.78
CA PHE A 222 12.59 -22.50 -3.24
C PHE A 222 11.81 -23.67 -2.61
N GLY A 223 11.90 -24.84 -3.25
CA GLY A 223 11.36 -26.10 -2.75
C GLY A 223 12.33 -27.27 -3.00
N ASP A 224 11.98 -28.48 -2.57
CA ASP A 224 12.91 -29.63 -2.61
C ASP A 224 13.42 -29.97 -4.03
N LYS A 225 12.63 -29.66 -5.06
CA LYS A 225 12.94 -29.95 -6.47
C LYS A 225 13.75 -28.86 -7.16
N ASP A 226 13.66 -27.63 -6.66
CA ASP A 226 14.37 -26.49 -7.21
C ASP A 226 14.81 -25.61 -6.05
N LEU A 227 16.10 -25.77 -5.70
CA LEU A 227 16.74 -25.07 -4.59
C LEU A 227 17.18 -23.66 -4.99
N ASP A 228 17.23 -23.33 -6.29
CA ASP A 228 17.59 -22.01 -6.77
C ASP A 228 16.83 -21.57 -8.03
N PRO A 229 15.52 -21.25 -7.90
CA PRO A 229 14.70 -20.76 -9.00
C PRO A 229 15.15 -19.38 -9.52
N GLN A 230 16.08 -18.69 -8.85
CA GLN A 230 16.60 -17.40 -9.29
C GLN A 230 17.88 -17.52 -10.12
N LYS A 231 18.44 -18.73 -10.29
CA LYS A 231 19.69 -18.94 -11.04
C LYS A 231 19.64 -18.35 -12.46
N GLU A 232 18.59 -18.63 -13.23
CA GLU A 232 18.47 -18.11 -14.60
C GLU A 232 18.36 -16.59 -14.66
N ASN A 233 17.80 -15.95 -13.63
CA ASN A 233 17.74 -14.49 -13.56
C ASN A 233 19.07 -13.89 -13.10
N ALA A 234 19.81 -14.61 -12.26
CA ALA A 234 21.17 -14.29 -11.87
C ALA A 234 22.12 -14.30 -13.09
N ASP A 235 22.00 -15.31 -13.96
CA ASP A 235 22.80 -15.44 -15.19
C ASP A 235 22.59 -14.26 -16.15
N LYS A 236 21.45 -13.57 -16.07
CA LYS A 236 21.16 -12.36 -16.88
C LYS A 236 21.85 -11.10 -16.35
N LEU A 237 22.41 -11.11 -15.13
CA LEU A 237 23.13 -9.97 -14.52
C LEU A 237 24.64 -9.98 -14.84
N ASP A 238 24.98 -10.25 -16.09
CA ASP A 238 26.33 -10.52 -16.59
C ASP A 238 27.31 -9.32 -16.53
N LYS A 239 26.80 -8.09 -16.42
CA LYS A 239 27.62 -6.87 -16.34
C LYS A 239 27.86 -6.36 -14.93
N THR A 240 27.17 -6.92 -13.94
CA THR A 240 27.17 -6.43 -12.56
C THR A 240 28.25 -7.09 -11.71
N ASN A 241 28.41 -6.62 -10.47
CA ASN A 241 29.10 -7.36 -9.41
C ASN A 241 28.06 -8.16 -8.62
N LEU A 242 27.87 -9.42 -8.99
CA LEU A 242 26.83 -10.29 -8.44
C LEU A 242 27.40 -11.26 -7.41
N ILE A 243 26.73 -11.36 -6.28
CA ILE A 243 26.91 -12.37 -5.23
C ILE A 243 25.60 -13.13 -5.10
N ARG A 244 25.68 -14.46 -5.04
CA ARG A 244 24.53 -15.31 -4.73
C ARG A 244 24.43 -15.50 -3.21
N ARG A 245 23.21 -15.45 -2.68
CA ARG A 245 22.91 -15.87 -1.29
C ARG A 245 21.93 -17.03 -1.30
N ILE A 246 22.48 -18.24 -1.26
CA ILE A 246 21.74 -19.50 -1.30
C ILE A 246 21.43 -19.93 0.12
N VAL A 247 20.15 -20.03 0.46
CA VAL A 247 19.69 -20.48 1.78
C VAL A 247 18.77 -21.69 1.65
N ARG A 248 18.67 -22.49 2.70
CA ARG A 248 17.78 -23.67 2.75
C ARG A 248 16.79 -23.54 3.90
N SER A 249 15.75 -24.37 3.87
CA SER A 249 14.76 -24.45 4.94
C SER A 249 15.48 -24.60 6.30
N PRO A 250 15.09 -23.83 7.33
CA PRO A 250 13.86 -23.03 7.41
C PRO A 250 13.99 -21.59 6.87
N HIS A 251 15.16 -21.17 6.38
CA HIS A 251 15.50 -19.78 6.09
C HIS A 251 14.95 -19.25 4.76
N PHE A 252 14.68 -17.94 4.72
CA PHE A 252 14.54 -17.17 3.48
C PHE A 252 15.42 -15.92 3.56
N ALA A 253 16.23 -15.67 2.53
CA ALA A 253 17.01 -14.44 2.41
C ALA A 253 16.15 -13.31 1.82
N HIS A 254 15.22 -12.82 2.64
CA HIS A 254 13.98 -12.15 2.23
C HIS A 254 14.07 -10.62 2.15
N ASN A 255 15.28 -10.05 2.15
CA ASN A 255 15.50 -8.62 1.98
C ASN A 255 15.10 -8.12 0.57
N LYS A 256 14.60 -6.88 0.51
CA LYS A 256 14.30 -6.13 -0.72
C LYS A 256 14.72 -4.67 -0.54
N PHE A 257 16.03 -4.43 -0.51
CA PHE A 257 16.55 -3.07 -0.39
C PHE A 257 17.65 -2.78 -1.39
N ALA A 258 17.85 -1.49 -1.68
CA ALA A 258 18.98 -0.98 -2.43
C ALA A 258 19.50 0.30 -1.77
N ILE A 259 20.82 0.51 -1.82
CA ILE A 259 21.53 1.68 -1.29
C ILE A 259 22.26 2.36 -2.44
N LEU A 260 22.25 3.69 -2.45
CA LEU A 260 23.20 4.48 -3.22
C LEU A 260 24.29 5.00 -2.30
N ALA A 261 25.54 4.85 -2.75
CA ALA A 261 26.70 5.32 -2.03
C ALA A 261 27.69 5.98 -2.99
N LYS A 262 28.30 7.07 -2.55
CA LYS A 262 29.40 7.72 -3.28
C LYS A 262 30.71 7.03 -2.93
N LYS A 263 31.50 6.72 -3.95
CA LYS A 263 32.83 6.13 -3.77
C LYS A 263 33.83 7.24 -3.46
N ASN A 264 34.54 7.11 -2.34
CA ASN A 264 35.60 8.01 -1.91
C ASN A 264 36.87 7.20 -1.62
N GLY A 265 37.78 7.15 -2.59
CA GLY A 265 38.94 6.27 -2.56
C GLY A 265 38.53 4.79 -2.51
N GLU A 266 38.91 4.10 -1.44
CA GLU A 266 38.54 2.70 -1.18
C GLU A 266 37.22 2.56 -0.41
N ASN A 267 36.68 3.66 0.12
CA ASN A 267 35.49 3.68 0.95
C ASN A 267 34.23 4.04 0.15
N TYR A 268 33.09 3.73 0.74
CA TYR A 268 31.77 4.12 0.24
C TYR A 268 31.03 4.93 1.31
N GLU A 269 30.45 6.05 0.88
CA GLU A 269 29.63 6.93 1.70
C GLU A 269 28.16 6.78 1.27
N PRO A 270 27.37 5.92 1.94
CA PRO A 270 25.97 5.71 1.61
C PRO A 270 25.14 6.92 2.05
N TYR A 271 24.16 7.30 1.23
CA TYR A 271 23.35 8.51 1.47
C TYR A 271 21.85 8.32 1.20
N LYS A 272 21.46 7.17 0.66
CA LYS A 272 20.07 6.90 0.30
C LYS A 272 19.79 5.41 0.31
N VAL A 273 18.67 5.00 0.90
CA VAL A 273 18.17 3.63 0.85
C VAL A 273 16.75 3.58 0.30
N LEU A 274 16.49 2.66 -0.62
CA LEU A 274 15.14 2.22 -1.02
C LEU A 274 14.88 0.88 -0.36
N MET A 275 13.79 0.76 0.40
CA MET A 275 13.39 -0.47 1.09
C MET A 275 11.87 -0.63 1.09
N GLY A 276 11.37 -1.83 1.40
CA GLY A 276 9.94 -2.07 1.53
C GLY A 276 9.57 -3.53 1.32
N SER A 277 8.34 -3.76 0.86
CA SER A 277 7.79 -5.12 0.70
C SER A 277 8.04 -5.73 -0.67
N THR A 278 8.51 -4.93 -1.64
CA THR A 278 8.44 -5.25 -3.06
C THR A 278 9.57 -6.14 -3.54
N ASN A 279 9.22 -7.34 -3.99
CA ASN A 279 10.10 -8.12 -4.85
C ASN A 279 10.27 -7.42 -6.20
N TRP A 280 11.47 -7.45 -6.78
CA TRP A 280 11.77 -6.86 -8.08
C TRP A 280 11.38 -7.82 -9.22
N THR A 281 10.15 -8.31 -9.13
CA THR A 281 9.56 -9.27 -10.03
C THR A 281 8.31 -8.70 -10.70
N HIS A 282 7.91 -9.27 -11.82
CA HIS A 282 6.67 -8.93 -12.51
C HIS A 282 5.47 -8.90 -11.56
N ASN A 283 5.32 -9.94 -10.73
CA ASN A 283 4.21 -9.99 -9.78
C ASN A 283 4.34 -8.96 -8.67
N GLY A 284 5.54 -8.79 -8.10
CA GLY A 284 5.79 -7.82 -7.03
C GLY A 284 5.50 -6.39 -7.49
N LEU A 285 5.87 -6.05 -8.72
CA LEU A 285 5.70 -4.71 -9.28
C LEU A 285 4.27 -4.44 -9.76
N PHE A 286 3.53 -5.43 -10.25
CA PHE A 286 2.30 -5.16 -11.00
C PHE A 286 1.04 -5.89 -10.55
N THR A 287 1.15 -7.04 -9.89
CA THR A 287 -0.02 -7.91 -9.61
C THR A 287 -0.25 -8.18 -8.13
N GLN A 288 0.62 -7.64 -7.28
CA GLN A 288 0.56 -7.73 -5.83
C GLN A 288 0.65 -6.33 -5.25
N VAL A 289 -0.22 -6.01 -4.29
CA VAL A 289 -0.15 -4.73 -3.57
C VAL A 289 1.13 -4.68 -2.74
N ASN A 290 2.02 -3.75 -3.08
CA ASN A 290 3.31 -3.57 -2.45
C ASN A 290 3.63 -2.08 -2.24
N ASN A 291 4.56 -1.83 -1.33
CA ASN A 291 5.04 -0.50 -1.00
C ASN A 291 6.58 -0.45 -0.96
N ALA A 292 7.10 0.76 -1.18
CA ALA A 292 8.49 1.11 -0.91
C ALA A 292 8.56 2.45 -0.19
N VAL A 293 9.67 2.69 0.51
CA VAL A 293 10.05 3.96 1.10
C VAL A 293 11.48 4.26 0.68
N VAL A 294 11.74 5.51 0.35
CA VAL A 294 13.10 6.03 0.19
C VAL A 294 13.45 6.85 1.42
N ILE A 295 14.59 6.54 2.04
CA ILE A 295 15.09 7.23 3.23
C ILE A 295 16.43 7.86 2.88
N GLU A 296 16.49 9.19 2.99
CA GLU A 296 17.71 10.01 2.83
C GLU A 296 18.21 10.45 4.21
N ASP A 297 18.61 9.45 5.01
CA ASP A 297 19.20 9.64 6.35
C ASP A 297 20.55 8.91 6.38
N LYS A 298 21.59 9.60 6.88
CA LYS A 298 22.97 9.10 6.82
C LYS A 298 23.14 7.85 7.67
N GLU A 299 22.68 7.86 8.91
CA GLU A 299 22.79 6.72 9.82
C GLU A 299 22.00 5.53 9.30
N VAL A 300 20.76 5.73 8.83
CA VAL A 300 19.96 4.64 8.25
C VAL A 300 20.65 4.05 7.03
N SER A 301 21.18 4.89 6.13
CA SER A 301 21.89 4.44 4.94
C SER A 301 23.17 3.67 5.30
N ASP A 302 23.89 4.10 6.34
CA ASP A 302 25.05 3.37 6.88
C ASP A 302 24.66 2.00 7.43
N TYR A 303 23.56 1.90 8.20
CA TYR A 303 23.11 0.63 8.76
C TYR A 303 22.72 -0.39 7.69
N TYR A 304 22.02 0.04 6.65
CA TYR A 304 21.69 -0.83 5.51
C TYR A 304 22.92 -1.24 4.71
N PHE A 305 23.89 -0.34 4.55
CA PHE A 305 25.17 -0.68 3.92
C PHE A 305 25.97 -1.70 4.74
N GLN A 306 26.02 -1.51 6.07
CA GLN A 306 26.64 -2.48 6.99
C GLN A 306 25.92 -3.83 6.94
N GLU A 307 24.58 -3.85 6.89
CA GLU A 307 23.83 -5.10 6.73
C GLU A 307 24.18 -5.78 5.40
N TRP A 308 24.25 -5.03 4.29
CA TRP A 308 24.69 -5.57 3.01
C TRP A 308 26.08 -6.22 3.09
N GLN A 309 27.03 -5.57 3.78
CA GLN A 309 28.36 -6.12 4.02
C GLN A 309 28.30 -7.39 4.89
N LYS A 310 27.49 -7.39 5.95
CA LYS A 310 27.34 -8.55 6.85
C LYS A 310 26.69 -9.74 6.16
N ILE A 311 25.69 -9.51 5.31
CA ILE A 311 25.08 -10.55 4.47
C ILE A 311 26.11 -11.16 3.52
N LYS A 312 26.98 -10.32 2.91
CA LYS A 312 28.07 -10.78 2.03
C LYS A 312 29.12 -11.58 2.78
N GLU A 313 29.51 -11.13 3.98
CA GLU A 313 30.49 -11.81 4.85
C GLU A 313 29.94 -13.15 5.38
N ASP A 314 28.63 -13.26 5.56
CA ASP A 314 27.91 -14.46 6.04
C ASP A 314 27.65 -15.50 4.92
N CYS A 315 28.51 -15.55 3.90
CA CYS A 315 28.42 -16.53 2.81
C CYS A 315 29.71 -17.36 2.71
N ASP A 316 29.58 -18.66 2.41
CA ASP A 316 30.73 -19.48 2.01
C ASP A 316 31.18 -19.17 0.57
N GLN A 317 32.23 -19.83 0.10
CA GLN A 317 32.75 -19.67 -1.27
C GLN A 317 31.74 -20.01 -2.38
N ASN A 318 30.66 -20.74 -2.07
CA ASN A 318 29.60 -21.09 -3.00
C ASN A 318 28.38 -20.17 -2.87
N GLY A 319 28.44 -19.13 -2.02
CA GLY A 319 27.34 -18.23 -1.73
C GLY A 319 26.29 -18.81 -0.78
N ILE A 320 26.58 -19.91 -0.08
CA ILE A 320 25.66 -20.50 0.90
C ILE A 320 25.65 -19.63 2.16
N GLY A 321 24.47 -19.17 2.57
CA GLY A 321 24.29 -18.39 3.79
C GLY A 321 24.61 -19.20 5.05
N LEU A 322 25.53 -18.71 5.86
CA LEU A 322 26.09 -19.41 7.02
C LEU A 322 25.28 -19.21 8.30
N TYR A 323 24.59 -18.08 8.43
CA TYR A 323 23.90 -17.68 9.66
C TYR A 323 24.82 -17.76 10.89
N GLY A 324 26.06 -17.29 10.72
CA GLY A 324 27.10 -17.30 11.72
C GLY A 324 26.80 -16.38 12.91
N GLN A 325 27.59 -16.54 13.98
CA GLN A 325 27.40 -15.76 15.20
C GLN A 325 27.58 -14.25 14.98
N ALA A 326 28.53 -13.84 14.13
CA ALA A 326 28.79 -12.42 13.86
C ALA A 326 27.59 -11.74 13.16
N PHE A 327 26.98 -12.40 12.17
CA PHE A 327 25.78 -11.91 11.48
C PHE A 327 24.60 -11.79 12.45
N LYS A 328 24.32 -12.85 13.20
CA LYS A 328 23.27 -12.85 14.24
C LYS A 328 23.50 -11.79 15.32
N ALA A 329 24.75 -11.58 15.74
CA ALA A 329 25.08 -10.58 16.76
C ALA A 329 24.87 -9.15 16.24
N PHE A 330 25.19 -8.88 14.97
CA PHE A 330 24.90 -7.58 14.34
C PHE A 330 23.38 -7.31 14.32
N ASN A 331 22.59 -8.33 13.98
CA ASN A 331 21.12 -8.26 13.84
C ASN A 331 20.38 -8.25 15.18
N ALA A 332 21.02 -8.67 16.28
CA ALA A 332 20.39 -8.80 17.59
C ALA A 332 19.99 -7.47 18.26
N THR A 333 20.29 -6.32 17.68
CA THR A 333 20.07 -4.99 18.28
C THR A 333 19.46 -4.01 17.30
N PRO A 334 18.60 -3.09 17.78
CA PRO A 334 18.04 -2.04 16.93
C PRO A 334 19.14 -1.08 16.48
N LYS A 335 18.94 -0.47 15.31
CA LYS A 335 19.75 0.63 14.80
C LYS A 335 18.88 1.88 14.72
N SER A 336 19.14 2.84 15.60
CA SER A 336 18.36 4.08 15.67
C SER A 336 19.13 5.22 15.02
N ASN A 337 18.46 6.03 14.20
CA ASN A 337 19.09 7.22 13.62
C ASN A 337 19.33 8.31 14.69
N LYS A 338 20.03 9.39 14.33
CA LYS A 338 20.39 10.48 15.26
C LYS A 338 19.20 11.08 16.02
N THR A 339 18.02 11.14 15.40
CA THR A 339 16.82 11.72 16.02
C THR A 339 16.06 10.73 16.89
N GLY A 340 16.39 9.43 16.83
CA GLY A 340 15.61 8.35 17.45
C GLY A 340 14.25 8.10 16.79
N LYS A 341 13.93 8.82 15.70
CA LYS A 341 12.62 8.70 15.03
C LYS A 341 12.55 7.51 14.10
N ILE A 342 13.67 7.06 13.55
CA ILE A 342 13.76 5.86 12.73
C ILE A 342 14.54 4.82 13.51
N GLU A 343 13.88 3.70 13.78
CA GLU A 343 14.52 2.51 14.31
C GLU A 343 14.44 1.38 13.29
N THR A 344 15.59 0.82 12.93
CA THR A 344 15.73 -0.26 11.95
C THR A 344 16.20 -1.52 12.65
N TRP A 345 15.48 -2.61 12.42
CA TRP A 345 15.85 -3.96 12.81
C TRP A 345 16.19 -4.78 11.58
N PHE A 346 17.24 -5.61 11.72
CA PHE A 346 17.58 -6.67 10.79
C PHE A 346 17.39 -8.02 11.48
N THR A 347 17.08 -9.06 10.72
CA THR A 347 16.85 -10.41 11.25
C THR A 347 17.84 -11.40 10.60
N PRO A 348 18.18 -12.54 11.23
CA PRO A 348 17.49 -13.15 12.38
C PRO A 348 17.88 -12.57 13.74
N THR A 349 16.91 -12.48 14.65
CA THR A 349 17.07 -12.11 16.06
C THR A 349 16.69 -13.26 16.99
N LYS A 350 16.78 -13.04 18.31
CA LYS A 350 16.09 -13.90 19.29
C LYS A 350 14.59 -13.70 19.11
N LYS A 351 13.91 -14.69 18.51
CA LYS A 351 12.45 -14.74 18.23
C LYS A 351 11.62 -13.67 18.97
N ALA A 352 11.08 -12.75 18.18
CA ALA A 352 10.26 -11.58 18.52
C ALA A 352 10.97 -10.38 19.16
N ALA A 353 12.29 -10.42 19.45
CA ALA A 353 13.01 -9.27 20.02
C ALA A 353 12.88 -8.00 19.17
N ASP A 354 12.93 -8.14 17.85
CA ASP A 354 12.74 -7.07 16.85
C ASP A 354 11.32 -6.49 16.80
N MET A 355 10.37 -7.10 17.49
CA MET A 355 8.96 -6.69 17.51
C MET A 355 8.49 -6.25 18.89
N GLU A 356 9.33 -6.28 19.92
CA GLU A 356 8.93 -5.94 21.30
C GLU A 356 8.40 -4.53 21.41
N GLU A 357 9.12 -3.55 20.85
CA GLU A 357 8.65 -2.17 20.84
C GLU A 357 7.40 -2.00 19.97
N ALA A 358 7.37 -2.59 18.78
CA ALA A 358 6.20 -2.56 17.90
C ALA A 358 4.92 -3.06 18.60
N MET A 359 5.03 -4.11 19.43
CA MET A 359 3.91 -4.58 20.26
C MET A 359 3.46 -3.54 21.29
N GLN A 360 4.40 -2.88 21.98
CA GLN A 360 4.09 -1.83 22.95
C GLN A 360 3.42 -0.61 22.28
N LEU A 361 3.87 -0.24 21.07
CA LEU A 361 3.27 0.84 20.30
C LEU A 361 1.82 0.51 19.89
N ILE A 362 1.55 -0.75 19.52
CA ILE A 362 0.18 -1.23 19.25
C ILE A 362 -0.69 -1.19 20.52
N ASP A 363 -0.13 -1.61 21.65
CA ASP A 363 -0.83 -1.58 22.94
C ASP A 363 -1.20 -0.13 23.35
N ASN A 364 -0.34 0.84 23.04
CA ASN A 364 -0.51 2.25 23.37
C ASN A 364 -1.28 3.08 22.32
N ALA A 365 -1.70 2.48 21.20
CA ALA A 365 -2.44 3.17 20.15
C ALA A 365 -3.75 3.78 20.68
N LYS A 366 -4.02 5.05 20.35
CA LYS A 366 -5.16 5.81 20.90
C LYS A 366 -6.30 5.98 19.92
N ASP A 367 -5.98 6.25 18.67
CA ASP A 367 -6.92 6.75 17.67
C ASP A 367 -7.29 5.70 16.64
N GLY A 368 -6.27 5.08 16.04
CA GLY A 368 -6.48 4.07 15.02
C GLY A 368 -5.26 3.24 14.70
N ILE A 369 -5.52 1.98 14.36
CA ILE A 369 -4.53 1.04 13.83
C ILE A 369 -5.01 0.59 12.44
N LEU A 370 -4.25 0.94 11.41
CA LEU A 370 -4.46 0.41 10.06
C LEU A 370 -3.41 -0.67 9.79
N PHE A 371 -3.74 -1.77 9.11
CA PHE A 371 -2.75 -2.79 8.76
C PHE A 371 -2.96 -3.48 7.41
N LEU A 372 -1.85 -3.84 6.76
CA LEU A 372 -1.79 -4.75 5.61
C LEU A 372 -0.72 -5.81 5.89
N MET A 373 -1.08 -7.10 5.83
CA MET A 373 -0.13 -8.16 6.20
C MET A 373 -0.15 -9.33 5.22
N PHE A 374 1.04 -9.84 4.89
CA PHE A 374 1.21 -11.04 4.09
C PHE A 374 1.77 -12.18 4.93
N LYS A 375 0.97 -13.25 5.07
CA LYS A 375 1.36 -14.52 5.70
C LYS A 375 2.15 -14.35 7.02
N PRO A 376 1.60 -13.65 8.03
CA PRO A 376 2.31 -13.44 9.29
C PRO A 376 2.51 -14.73 10.11
N GLY A 377 1.88 -15.84 9.72
CA GLY A 377 1.91 -17.11 10.43
C GLY A 377 0.51 -17.48 10.90
N ASN A 378 0.41 -18.44 11.83
CA ASN A 378 -0.83 -18.74 12.54
C ASN A 378 -1.00 -17.79 13.74
N LEU A 379 -2.14 -17.74 14.43
CA LEU A 379 -2.38 -16.72 15.46
C LEU A 379 -1.33 -16.77 16.59
N LYS A 380 -0.74 -17.94 16.85
CA LYS A 380 0.35 -18.11 17.83
C LYS A 380 1.70 -17.57 17.34
N SER A 381 1.91 -17.47 16.03
CA SER A 381 3.17 -17.00 15.43
C SER A 381 3.09 -15.64 14.72
N ALA A 382 1.88 -15.13 14.47
CA ALA A 382 1.59 -13.83 13.89
C ALA A 382 1.63 -12.73 14.96
N VAL A 383 2.83 -12.43 15.47
CA VAL A 383 3.07 -11.64 16.69
C VAL A 383 2.34 -10.28 16.69
N LEU A 384 2.60 -9.41 15.71
CA LEU A 384 1.97 -8.08 15.70
C LEU A 384 0.47 -8.16 15.45
N TYR A 385 0.03 -9.08 14.57
CA TYR A 385 -1.39 -9.29 14.33
C TYR A 385 -2.13 -9.75 15.58
N HIS A 386 -1.54 -10.65 16.37
CA HIS A 386 -2.14 -11.13 17.61
C HIS A 386 -2.41 -9.96 18.58
N LYS A 387 -1.48 -9.02 18.70
CA LYS A 387 -1.69 -7.79 19.48
C LYS A 387 -2.85 -6.94 18.96
N ILE A 388 -2.89 -6.67 17.65
CA ILE A 388 -4.00 -5.93 17.02
C ILE A 388 -5.34 -6.66 17.25
N TYR A 389 -5.34 -7.99 17.18
CA TYR A 389 -6.51 -8.82 17.41
C TYR A 389 -7.02 -8.72 18.85
N GLU A 390 -6.15 -8.69 19.85
CA GLU A 390 -6.56 -8.47 21.24
C GLU A 390 -7.09 -7.04 21.45
N ARG A 391 -6.41 -6.01 20.91
CA ARG A 391 -6.89 -4.62 20.94
C ARG A 391 -8.30 -4.47 20.39
N ALA A 392 -8.63 -5.20 19.32
CA ALA A 392 -9.95 -5.16 18.69
C ALA A 392 -11.10 -5.72 19.54
N LYS A 393 -10.81 -6.46 20.62
CA LYS A 393 -11.83 -6.99 21.53
C LYS A 393 -12.19 -6.04 22.66
N GLU A 394 -11.42 -4.99 22.86
CA GLU A 394 -11.63 -4.04 23.94
C GLU A 394 -12.84 -3.14 23.70
N GLU A 395 -13.53 -2.77 24.78
CA GLU A 395 -14.71 -1.90 24.72
C GLU A 395 -14.37 -0.52 24.13
N ASN A 396 -13.21 0.03 24.51
CA ASN A 396 -12.69 1.32 24.04
C ASN A 396 -11.55 1.16 23.02
N ALA A 397 -11.60 0.10 22.20
CA ALA A 397 -10.60 -0.12 21.15
C ALA A 397 -10.45 1.12 20.25
N PRO A 398 -9.27 1.38 19.65
CA PRO A 398 -9.10 2.41 18.62
C PRO A 398 -9.85 2.03 17.33
N LEU A 399 -9.86 2.88 16.31
CA LEU A 399 -10.36 2.46 14.99
C LEU A 399 -9.41 1.44 14.39
N ILE A 400 -9.86 0.20 14.16
CA ILE A 400 -9.00 -0.85 13.60
C ILE A 400 -9.53 -1.28 12.24
N HIS A 401 -8.73 -1.09 11.19
CA HIS A 401 -9.02 -1.53 9.83
C HIS A 401 -7.81 -2.26 9.24
N GLY A 402 -8.03 -3.33 8.48
CA GLY A 402 -6.91 -3.95 7.79
C GLY A 402 -7.28 -5.15 6.94
N VAL A 403 -6.29 -5.62 6.19
CA VAL A 403 -6.40 -6.76 5.28
C VAL A 403 -5.17 -7.65 5.43
N ILE A 404 -5.40 -8.97 5.48
CA ILE A 404 -4.33 -9.98 5.52
C ILE A 404 -4.43 -10.80 4.24
N ASN A 405 -3.36 -11.45 3.76
CA ASN A 405 -3.44 -12.32 2.58
C ASN A 405 -3.65 -13.81 2.93
N THR A 406 -3.38 -14.23 4.16
CA THR A 406 -3.58 -15.62 4.62
C THR A 406 -3.95 -15.60 6.10
N ASP A 407 -5.03 -16.30 6.44
CA ASP A 407 -5.54 -16.33 7.80
C ASP A 407 -4.60 -17.08 8.75
N PRO A 408 -4.21 -16.47 9.88
CA PRO A 408 -3.54 -17.16 10.96
C PRO A 408 -4.34 -18.29 11.66
N GLY A 409 -5.64 -18.47 11.39
CA GLY A 409 -6.53 -19.42 12.08
C GLY A 409 -6.42 -20.91 11.71
N GLY A 410 -5.87 -21.27 10.54
CA GLY A 410 -5.79 -22.68 10.07
C GLY A 410 -6.91 -23.11 9.11
N LYS A 411 -6.91 -24.38 8.67
CA LYS A 411 -7.74 -24.89 7.56
C LYS A 411 -9.26 -24.95 7.83
N ASP A 412 -9.67 -25.00 9.09
CA ASP A 412 -11.09 -25.19 9.48
C ASP A 412 -11.83 -23.88 9.82
N ASP A 413 -11.17 -22.74 9.72
CA ASP A 413 -11.79 -21.42 9.76
C ASP A 413 -11.03 -20.50 8.79
N PRO A 414 -11.22 -20.63 7.45
CA PRO A 414 -10.52 -19.76 6.54
C PRO A 414 -11.27 -18.43 6.56
N THR A 415 -10.72 -17.40 7.20
CA THR A 415 -10.24 -16.19 6.50
C THR A 415 -9.83 -15.01 7.38
N ILE A 416 -8.89 -14.24 6.80
CA ILE A 416 -8.66 -12.81 7.00
C ILE A 416 -9.80 -12.17 7.78
N GLN A 417 -9.54 -11.84 9.05
CA GLN A 417 -10.49 -11.10 9.84
C GLN A 417 -10.59 -9.70 9.28
N PHE A 418 -11.72 -9.43 8.65
CA PHE A 418 -12.13 -8.07 8.36
C PHE A 418 -12.63 -7.47 9.68
N VAL A 419 -11.85 -6.55 10.24
CA VAL A 419 -12.33 -5.70 11.33
C VAL A 419 -13.02 -4.51 10.67
N ASP A 420 -14.35 -4.53 10.66
CA ASP A 420 -15.14 -3.35 10.30
C ASP A 420 -15.36 -2.57 11.57
N LYS A 421 -14.63 -1.46 11.72
CA LYS A 421 -14.84 -0.52 12.81
C LYS A 421 -14.85 -1.18 14.20
N GLY A 422 -13.80 -1.94 14.49
CA GLY A 422 -13.60 -2.63 15.77
C GLY A 422 -14.44 -3.91 15.96
N LYS A 423 -15.24 -4.34 14.99
CA LYS A 423 -15.99 -5.61 15.09
C LYS A 423 -15.48 -6.64 14.10
N LYS A 424 -15.13 -7.83 14.60
CA LYS A 424 -14.84 -9.00 13.78
C LYS A 424 -16.07 -9.32 12.90
N GLN A 425 -15.87 -9.36 11.59
CA GLN A 425 -16.92 -9.83 10.69
C GLN A 425 -16.79 -11.33 10.46
N SER A 426 -17.90 -12.07 10.55
CA SER A 426 -17.97 -13.49 10.23
C SER A 426 -18.15 -13.72 8.72
N GLY A 427 -17.41 -14.69 8.16
CA GLY A 427 -17.52 -15.11 6.75
C GLY A 427 -16.17 -15.23 6.05
N SER A 428 -16.12 -16.00 4.96
CA SER A 428 -14.89 -16.29 4.22
C SER A 428 -14.45 -15.13 3.30
N PHE A 429 -13.38 -14.39 3.61
CA PHE A 429 -12.73 -13.44 2.69
C PHE A 429 -12.17 -14.07 1.39
N LEU A 430 -11.74 -15.33 1.41
CA LEU A 430 -11.35 -16.05 0.21
C LEU A 430 -12.56 -16.20 -0.70
N PHE A 431 -13.73 -16.47 -0.11
CA PHE A 431 -15.00 -16.42 -0.81
C PHE A 431 -15.32 -15.00 -1.30
N ALA A 432 -15.17 -13.97 -0.46
CA ALA A 432 -15.46 -12.58 -0.83
C ALA A 432 -14.60 -11.97 -1.96
N THR A 433 -13.33 -12.38 -2.05
CA THR A 433 -12.36 -11.77 -2.96
C THR A 433 -12.19 -12.47 -4.30
N THR A 434 -12.85 -13.61 -4.45
CA THR A 434 -12.92 -14.35 -5.70
C THR A 434 -14.05 -13.72 -6.54
N PRO A 435 -13.74 -13.12 -7.71
CA PRO A 435 -14.74 -12.45 -8.55
C PRO A 435 -15.95 -13.34 -8.87
N GLU A 436 -15.74 -14.66 -9.01
CA GLU A 436 -16.77 -15.65 -9.30
C GLU A 436 -17.79 -15.88 -8.15
N ASN A 437 -17.45 -15.46 -6.93
CA ASN A 437 -18.26 -15.65 -5.73
C ASN A 437 -19.11 -14.42 -5.37
N LEU A 438 -19.03 -13.36 -6.18
CA LEU A 438 -19.96 -12.22 -6.10
C LEU A 438 -21.29 -12.68 -6.69
N LYS A 439 -22.17 -13.16 -5.81
CA LYS A 439 -23.31 -14.03 -6.14
C LYS A 439 -24.47 -13.36 -6.88
N GLU A 440 -24.62 -12.03 -6.82
CA GLU A 440 -25.78 -11.34 -7.44
C GLU A 440 -25.42 -9.94 -7.98
N ASP A 441 -26.12 -9.58 -9.05
CA ASP A 441 -25.88 -8.45 -9.95
C ASP A 441 -25.92 -7.09 -9.25
N PHE A 442 -24.75 -6.47 -9.17
CA PHE A 442 -24.70 -5.03 -9.38
C PHE A 442 -24.70 -4.84 -10.90
N GLY A 443 -25.86 -4.48 -11.48
CA GLY A 443 -26.08 -4.42 -12.93
C GLY A 443 -25.14 -3.50 -13.73
N PHE A 444 -24.21 -2.79 -13.07
CA PHE A 444 -23.18 -1.94 -13.69
C PHE A 444 -21.73 -2.43 -13.51
N TRP A 445 -21.51 -3.59 -12.85
CA TRP A 445 -20.18 -4.18 -12.67
C TRP A 445 -19.89 -5.22 -13.76
N LYS A 446 -18.73 -5.11 -14.41
CA LYS A 446 -18.26 -6.13 -15.34
C LYS A 446 -17.50 -7.24 -14.63
N LYS A 447 -17.41 -8.38 -15.33
CA LYS A 447 -16.52 -9.48 -14.96
C LYS A 447 -15.09 -8.96 -14.79
N GLU A 448 -14.55 -9.17 -13.60
CA GLU A 448 -13.17 -8.81 -13.27
C GLU A 448 -12.21 -9.90 -13.72
N LEU A 449 -10.92 -9.55 -13.86
CA LEU A 449 -9.89 -10.55 -14.06
C LEU A 449 -9.83 -11.51 -12.86
N PRO A 450 -9.52 -12.81 -13.10
CA PRO A 450 -9.38 -13.78 -12.04
C PRO A 450 -8.33 -13.34 -11.02
N LYS A 451 -8.55 -13.72 -9.77
CA LYS A 451 -7.69 -13.31 -8.66
C LYS A 451 -6.31 -13.97 -8.75
N PRO A 452 -5.20 -13.22 -8.58
CA PRO A 452 -3.89 -13.81 -8.39
C PRO A 452 -3.80 -14.51 -7.03
N SER A 453 -3.00 -15.58 -6.93
CA SER A 453 -2.83 -16.37 -5.70
C SER A 453 -2.35 -15.55 -4.49
N VAL A 454 -1.68 -14.43 -4.74
CA VAL A 454 -1.30 -13.42 -3.75
C VAL A 454 -1.81 -12.07 -4.23
N THR A 455 -2.58 -11.37 -3.39
CA THR A 455 -3.13 -10.05 -3.73
C THR A 455 -2.57 -8.95 -2.84
N ILE A 456 -2.49 -9.20 -1.52
CA ILE A 456 -1.82 -8.28 -0.58
C ILE A 456 -0.43 -8.80 -0.27
N HIS A 457 0.60 -8.04 -0.62
CA HIS A 457 1.99 -8.36 -0.31
C HIS A 457 2.69 -7.26 0.50
N SER A 458 1.98 -6.19 0.87
CA SER A 458 2.50 -5.19 1.80
C SER A 458 2.58 -5.74 3.22
N LYS A 459 3.52 -5.22 4.01
CA LYS A 459 3.70 -5.52 5.43
C LYS A 459 3.76 -4.19 6.15
N ILE A 460 2.60 -3.72 6.59
CA ILE A 460 2.40 -2.38 7.13
C ILE A 460 1.53 -2.49 8.37
N VAL A 461 1.98 -1.85 9.45
CA VAL A 461 1.13 -1.44 10.58
C VAL A 461 1.29 0.07 10.73
N LEU A 462 0.18 0.79 10.73
CA LEU A 462 0.14 2.24 10.85
C LEU A 462 -0.67 2.59 12.10
N ILE A 463 -0.09 3.39 12.97
CA ILE A 463 -0.66 3.74 14.27
C ILE A 463 -0.85 5.26 14.32
N ASP A 464 -2.06 5.67 14.69
CA ASP A 464 -2.45 7.06 14.94
C ASP A 464 -1.97 8.07 13.87
N PRO A 465 -2.21 7.82 12.56
CA PRO A 465 -1.66 8.64 11.47
C PRO A 465 -2.15 10.11 11.45
N PHE A 466 -3.18 10.42 12.23
CA PHE A 466 -3.77 11.75 12.40
C PHE A 466 -3.66 12.29 13.84
N GLY A 467 -2.91 11.60 14.70
CA GLY A 467 -2.63 12.00 16.08
C GLY A 467 -1.26 12.68 16.22
N ASP A 468 -0.90 13.01 17.46
CA ASP A 468 0.31 13.79 17.77
C ASP A 468 1.61 13.04 17.47
N ASN A 469 1.60 11.71 17.57
CA ASN A 469 2.77 10.84 17.40
C ASN A 469 2.44 9.71 16.41
N PRO A 470 2.36 10.02 15.10
CA PRO A 470 2.02 9.02 14.08
C PRO A 470 3.19 8.05 13.86
N ILE A 471 2.89 6.77 13.69
CA ILE A 471 3.90 5.72 13.57
C ILE A 471 3.62 4.80 12.39
N LEU A 472 4.64 4.59 11.56
CA LEU A 472 4.66 3.61 10.49
C LEU A 472 5.62 2.47 10.84
N ILE A 473 5.13 1.23 10.75
CA ILE A 473 5.92 0.01 10.87
C ILE A 473 5.88 -0.72 9.53
N THR A 474 7.02 -0.86 8.85
CA THR A 474 7.09 -1.52 7.54
C THR A 474 8.47 -2.09 7.21
N GLY A 475 8.57 -2.87 6.14
CA GLY A 475 9.80 -3.50 5.67
C GLY A 475 9.50 -4.76 4.86
N SER A 476 10.49 -5.65 4.76
CA SER A 476 10.30 -6.98 4.15
C SER A 476 9.69 -8.00 5.12
N HIS A 477 9.79 -7.72 6.42
CA HIS A 477 9.42 -8.58 7.53
C HIS A 477 7.93 -8.91 7.58
N ASN A 478 7.58 -10.21 7.58
CA ASN A 478 6.18 -10.67 7.65
C ASN A 478 5.52 -10.50 9.03
N MET A 479 6.20 -9.89 10.01
CA MET A 479 5.65 -9.56 11.34
C MET A 479 5.23 -10.79 12.17
N GLY A 480 6.00 -11.88 12.02
CA GLY A 480 5.79 -13.12 12.75
C GLY A 480 7.09 -13.84 13.07
N LEU A 481 7.00 -14.88 13.90
CA LEU A 481 8.17 -15.55 14.52
C LEU A 481 9.17 -16.13 13.52
N LYS A 482 8.72 -16.55 12.32
CA LYS A 482 9.62 -17.06 11.27
C LYS A 482 10.48 -15.95 10.68
N ALA A 483 9.88 -14.81 10.38
CA ALA A 483 10.61 -13.67 9.82
C ALA A 483 11.66 -13.20 10.84
N SER A 484 11.25 -13.07 12.10
CA SER A 484 12.12 -12.63 13.19
C SER A 484 13.26 -13.60 13.50
N GLY A 485 12.97 -14.89 13.69
CA GLY A 485 13.96 -15.84 14.20
C GLY A 485 14.74 -16.62 13.15
N SER A 486 14.46 -16.45 11.86
CA SER A 486 15.05 -17.31 10.82
C SER A 486 15.38 -16.61 9.51
N ASN A 487 14.59 -15.65 9.06
CA ASN A 487 14.84 -15.03 7.76
C ASN A 487 15.89 -13.92 7.85
N ASP A 488 16.43 -13.54 6.68
CA ASP A 488 17.03 -12.22 6.48
C ASP A 488 15.91 -11.26 6.07
N ASP A 489 15.48 -10.43 6.98
CA ASP A 489 14.42 -9.45 6.78
C ASP A 489 14.84 -8.13 7.44
N ASN A 490 14.13 -7.06 7.10
CA ASN A 490 14.21 -5.80 7.82
C ASN A 490 12.81 -5.33 8.26
N LEU A 491 12.78 -4.68 9.43
CA LEU A 491 11.61 -4.04 10.01
C LEU A 491 12.01 -2.64 10.45
N ASN A 492 11.28 -1.62 10.01
CA ASN A 492 11.51 -0.24 10.40
C ASN A 492 10.31 0.29 11.15
N ILE A 493 10.59 1.01 12.24
CA ILE A 493 9.62 1.81 12.99
C ILE A 493 9.99 3.27 12.74
N ILE A 494 9.11 3.99 12.04
CA ILE A 494 9.27 5.40 11.67
C ILE A 494 8.24 6.22 12.43
N ARG A 495 8.70 7.14 13.28
CA ARG A 495 7.89 7.97 14.18
C ARG A 495 7.85 9.40 13.71
N ASP A 496 6.77 10.10 14.09
CA ASP A 496 6.60 11.54 13.95
C ASP A 496 6.81 12.05 12.52
N ASN A 497 6.39 11.25 11.54
CA ASN A 497 6.36 11.64 10.14
C ASN A 497 4.89 11.64 9.64
N PRO A 498 4.17 12.75 9.90
CA PRO A 498 2.75 12.83 9.58
C PRO A 498 2.47 12.72 8.09
N GLU A 499 3.25 13.36 7.22
CA GLU A 499 3.03 13.31 5.77
C GLU A 499 3.15 11.87 5.24
N LEU A 500 4.19 11.15 5.66
CA LEU A 500 4.39 9.75 5.31
C LEU A 500 3.23 8.88 5.81
N CYS A 501 2.87 9.02 7.09
CA CYS A 501 1.80 8.23 7.70
C CYS A 501 0.43 8.48 7.04
N GLN A 502 0.12 9.73 6.71
CA GLN A 502 -1.12 10.08 6.01
C GLN A 502 -1.16 9.51 4.58
N SER A 503 -0.04 9.52 3.86
CA SER A 503 0.07 8.90 2.53
C SER A 503 -0.20 7.38 2.60
N TYR A 504 0.35 6.69 3.59
CA TYR A 504 0.03 5.29 3.87
C TYR A 504 -1.44 5.10 4.25
N ALA A 505 -2.02 5.97 5.07
CA ALA A 505 -3.42 5.87 5.47
C ALA A 505 -4.36 5.91 4.25
N VAL A 506 -4.17 6.87 3.34
CA VAL A 506 -4.96 6.99 2.10
C VAL A 506 -4.83 5.73 1.24
N HIS A 507 -3.61 5.24 1.05
CA HIS A 507 -3.38 4.01 0.27
C HIS A 507 -4.09 2.79 0.90
N MET A 508 -3.93 2.61 2.21
CA MET A 508 -4.52 1.49 2.95
C MET A 508 -6.05 1.57 2.97
N LEU A 509 -6.62 2.77 3.01
CA LEU A 509 -8.07 2.98 2.92
C LEU A 509 -8.62 2.51 1.57
N ALA A 510 -7.98 2.88 0.45
CA ALA A 510 -8.41 2.44 -0.87
C ALA A 510 -8.44 0.90 -0.98
N ILE A 511 -7.40 0.24 -0.47
CA ILE A 511 -7.32 -1.22 -0.42
C ILE A 511 -8.39 -1.81 0.49
N TYR A 512 -8.54 -1.27 1.69
CA TYR A 512 -9.54 -1.71 2.65
C TYR A 512 -10.96 -1.60 2.08
N HIS A 513 -11.32 -0.46 1.47
CA HIS A 513 -12.63 -0.25 0.84
C HIS A 513 -12.88 -1.19 -0.33
N HIS A 514 -11.86 -1.46 -1.15
CA HIS A 514 -11.93 -2.45 -2.22
C HIS A 514 -12.33 -3.83 -1.69
N PHE A 515 -11.74 -4.26 -0.58
CA PHE A 515 -12.03 -5.56 -0.02
C PHE A 515 -13.29 -5.61 0.84
N ARG A 516 -13.57 -4.55 1.60
CA ARG A 516 -14.79 -4.36 2.38
C ARG A 516 -16.04 -4.49 1.52
N SER A 517 -16.09 -3.75 0.41
CA SER A 517 -17.23 -3.74 -0.51
C SER A 517 -17.52 -5.15 -1.05
N ARG A 518 -16.48 -5.89 -1.44
CA ARG A 518 -16.56 -7.28 -1.89
C ARG A 518 -17.07 -8.23 -0.80
N PHE A 519 -16.54 -8.09 0.41
CA PHE A 519 -16.98 -8.87 1.55
C PHE A 519 -18.47 -8.73 1.82
N TYR A 520 -18.99 -7.50 1.91
CA TYR A 520 -20.42 -7.30 2.11
C TYR A 520 -21.27 -7.84 0.95
N ARG A 521 -20.78 -7.75 -0.28
CA ARG A 521 -21.48 -8.29 -1.47
C ARG A 521 -21.51 -9.80 -1.56
N SER A 522 -20.52 -10.49 -1.00
CA SER A 522 -20.50 -11.96 -0.99
C SER A 522 -21.52 -12.58 -0.03
N LYS A 523 -22.09 -11.80 0.89
CA LYS A 523 -23.10 -12.27 1.85
C LYS A 523 -24.43 -12.50 1.13
N LYS A 524 -25.07 -13.64 1.40
CA LYS A 524 -26.38 -14.01 0.83
C LYS A 524 -27.44 -12.97 1.23
N GLY A 525 -28.19 -12.44 0.26
CA GLY A 525 -29.26 -11.47 0.50
C GLY A 525 -28.78 -10.04 0.74
N ALA A 526 -27.60 -9.66 0.24
CA ALA A 526 -27.17 -8.26 0.24
C ALA A 526 -28.20 -7.39 -0.52
N LYS A 527 -28.89 -6.50 0.21
CA LYS A 527 -30.08 -5.78 -0.29
C LYS A 527 -29.80 -4.40 -0.89
N TRP A 528 -28.56 -3.91 -0.83
CA TRP A 528 -28.27 -2.54 -1.29
C TRP A 528 -28.21 -2.51 -2.82
N LYS A 529 -29.09 -1.72 -3.45
CA LYS A 529 -29.27 -1.67 -4.90
C LYS A 529 -28.78 -0.37 -5.55
N GLY A 530 -28.49 0.65 -4.74
CA GLY A 530 -28.07 1.96 -5.22
C GLY A 530 -28.31 3.04 -4.17
N LEU A 531 -28.17 4.31 -4.58
CA LEU A 531 -28.51 5.45 -3.74
C LEU A 531 -30.02 5.44 -3.45
N ILE A 532 -30.39 5.79 -2.22
CA ILE A 532 -31.80 5.90 -1.81
C ILE A 532 -32.31 7.33 -2.02
N ARG A 533 -33.61 7.54 -2.21
CA ARG A 533 -34.21 8.88 -2.33
C ARG A 533 -34.73 9.41 -0.99
N GLU A 534 -33.98 9.17 0.09
CA GLU A 534 -34.31 9.68 1.43
C GLU A 534 -33.07 10.19 2.15
N ASP A 535 -33.26 11.12 3.07
CA ASP A 535 -32.17 11.73 3.86
C ASP A 535 -31.69 10.88 5.06
N ARG A 536 -32.36 9.74 5.32
CA ARG A 536 -32.09 8.85 6.45
C ARG A 536 -30.69 8.24 6.43
N TRP A 537 -29.99 8.26 5.29
CA TRP A 537 -28.60 7.82 5.21
C TRP A 537 -27.68 8.61 6.15
N GLN A 538 -28.02 9.88 6.45
CA GLN A 538 -27.23 10.72 7.36
C GLN A 538 -27.20 10.14 8.78
N SER A 539 -28.31 9.52 9.21
CA SER A 539 -28.43 8.92 10.55
C SER A 539 -27.44 7.77 10.81
N TRP A 540 -26.87 7.19 9.75
CA TRP A 540 -25.81 6.19 9.89
C TRP A 540 -24.59 6.75 10.63
N TYR A 541 -24.38 8.07 10.61
CA TYR A 541 -23.25 8.77 11.21
C TYR A 541 -23.56 9.44 12.57
N ASP A 542 -24.77 9.29 13.10
CA ASP A 542 -25.14 9.83 14.42
C ASP A 542 -24.40 9.12 15.57
N GLY A 543 -23.97 7.88 15.35
CA GLY A 543 -23.33 7.06 16.37
C GLY A 543 -22.54 5.87 15.85
N GLY A 544 -21.99 5.11 16.79
CA GLY A 544 -21.32 3.86 16.53
C GLY A 544 -20.13 3.98 15.56
N SER A 545 -20.06 3.03 14.65
CA SER A 545 -18.86 2.78 13.86
C SER A 545 -18.59 3.80 12.74
N TYR A 546 -19.64 4.29 12.07
CA TYR A 546 -19.49 5.31 11.02
C TYR A 546 -19.06 6.65 11.61
N LYS A 547 -19.63 7.02 12.77
CA LYS A 547 -19.22 8.21 13.50
C LYS A 547 -17.75 8.14 13.92
N LYS A 548 -17.33 7.00 14.49
CA LYS A 548 -15.94 6.77 14.90
C LYS A 548 -14.95 6.86 13.74
N GLU A 549 -15.30 6.26 12.59
CA GLU A 549 -14.50 6.35 11.36
C GLU A 549 -14.39 7.81 10.89
N LEU A 550 -15.51 8.52 10.76
CA LEU A 550 -15.53 9.91 10.36
C LEU A 550 -14.71 10.79 11.32
N ASP A 551 -14.90 10.64 12.63
CA ASP A 551 -14.18 11.43 13.63
C ASP A 551 -12.66 11.12 13.60
N PHE A 552 -12.25 9.88 13.32
CA PHE A 552 -10.83 9.51 13.13
C PHE A 552 -10.19 10.24 11.94
N TRP A 553 -10.84 10.24 10.76
CA TRP A 553 -10.30 10.89 9.56
C TRP A 553 -10.38 12.43 9.61
N MET A 554 -11.31 12.96 10.38
CA MET A 554 -11.44 14.41 10.62
C MET A 554 -10.39 14.96 11.58
N LYS A 555 -9.63 14.10 12.29
CA LYS A 555 -8.53 14.58 13.11
C LYS A 555 -7.49 15.32 12.27
N SER A 556 -6.90 16.32 12.90
CA SER A 556 -5.78 17.08 12.37
C SER A 556 -4.62 16.92 13.34
N ASN A 557 -3.43 16.66 12.82
CA ASN A 557 -2.23 16.74 13.63
C ASN A 557 -2.12 18.15 14.23
N PRO A 558 -1.70 18.28 15.49
CA PRO A 558 -1.31 19.58 16.02
C PRO A 558 -0.29 20.20 15.06
N LYS A 559 -0.44 21.50 14.78
CA LYS A 559 0.52 22.26 13.99
C LYS A 559 1.86 22.35 14.69
#